data_AF-A0A847CBI0-F1
#
_entry.id   AF-A0A847CBI0-F1
#
_cell.length_a   1.000
_cell.length_b   1.000
_cell.length_c   1.000
_cell.angle_alpha   90.00
_cell.angle_beta   90.00
_cell.angle_gamma   90.00
#
_symmetry.space_group_name_H-M   'P 1'
#
loop_
_entity.id
_entity.type
_entity.pdbx_description
1 polymer ?
#
loop_
_entity_poly.entity_id
_entity_poly.type
_entity_poly.pdbx_seq_one_letter_code
_entity_poly.pdbx_strand_id
1 'polypeptide(L)' 'MKILAVDYGDTRTGLAMCDRFETIASPLGIITEKSLGKTVEKIVYAAKEYEAKMI' A
#
# COMPACT_ATOMS: atom_id res chain seq x y z
N MET A 1 3.88 10.99 -10.37
CA MET A 1 2.81 9.97 -10.34
C MET A 1 2.60 9.54 -8.88
N LYS A 2 1.58 8.74 -8.54
CA LYS A 2 1.42 8.20 -7.17
C LYS A 2 1.95 6.76 -7.10
N ILE A 3 2.96 6.50 -6.26
CA ILE A 3 3.61 5.19 -6.07
C ILE A 3 3.29 4.64 -4.68
N LEU A 4 2.66 3.46 -4.59
CA LEU A 4 2.23 2.82 -3.36
C LEU A 4 3.32 1.89 -2.84
N ALA A 5 3.99 2.27 -1.77
CA ALA A 5 4.94 1.39 -1.11
C ALA A 5 4.20 0.36 -0.23
N VAL A 6 4.59 -0.91 -0.37
CA VAL A 6 4.09 -2.03 0.42
C VAL A 6 5.25 -2.64 1.21
N ASP A 7 5.19 -2.55 2.53
CA ASP A 7 6.12 -3.22 3.44
C ASP A 7 5.45 -4.49 3.98
N TYR A 8 5.68 -5.61 3.30
CA TYR A 8 5.04 -6.88 3.66
C TYR A 8 5.64 -7.49 4.92
N GLY A 9 4.76 -7.89 5.83
CA GLY A 9 5.11 -8.73 6.98
C GLY A 9 4.04 -9.79 7.22
N ASP A 10 4.46 -10.94 7.75
CA ASP A 10 3.63 -12.15 7.97
C ASP A 10 2.32 -11.92 8.75
N THR A 11 2.20 -10.81 9.47
CA THR A 11 0.97 -10.44 10.19
C THR A 11 0.57 -8.99 9.97
N ARG A 12 1.54 -8.09 9.80
CA ARG A 12 1.30 -6.65 9.61
C ARG A 12 2.04 -6.21 8.35
N THR A 13 1.27 -5.76 7.37
CA THR A 13 1.78 -5.17 6.13
C THR A 13 1.52 -3.67 6.17
N GLY A 14 2.58 -2.87 6.11
CA GLY A 14 2.50 -1.41 6.09
C GLY A 14 2.24 -0.86 4.69
N LEU A 15 1.45 0.20 4.60
CA LEU A 15 1.18 0.92 3.35
C LEU A 15 1.58 2.39 3.48
N ALA A 16 2.25 2.91 2.46
CA ALA A 16 2.56 4.33 2.33
C ALA A 16 2.44 4.78 0.86
N MET A 17 2.12 6.05 0.65
CA MET A 17 1.89 6.61 -0.68
C MET A 17 2.72 7.88 -0.85
N CYS A 18 3.40 8.01 -1.99
CA CYS A 18 4.06 9.25 -2.32
C CYS A 18 3.07 10.31 -2.83
N ASP A 19 3.45 11.57 -2.68
CA ASP A 19 2.77 12.69 -3.32
C ASP A 19 2.98 12.68 -4.86
N ARG A 20 2.25 13.54 -5.57
CA ARG A 20 2.27 13.55 -7.04
C ARG A 20 3.63 13.90 -7.65
N PHE A 21 4.47 14.59 -6.87
CA PHE A 21 5.82 15.00 -7.24
C PHE A 21 6.88 13.96 -6.86
N GLU A 22 6.49 12.85 -6.21
CA GLU A 22 7.38 11.74 -5.84
C GLU A 22 8.49 12.18 -4.85
N THR A 23 8.18 13.15 -3.99
CA THR A 23 9.15 13.74 -3.05
C THR A 23 8.85 13.44 -1.59
N ILE A 24 7.58 13.28 -1.23
CA ILE A 24 7.16 13.04 0.16
C ILE A 24 6.31 11.78 0.19
N ALA A 25 6.64 10.84 1.08
CA ALA A 25 5.83 9.69 1.37
C ALA A 25 5.04 9.90 2.67
N SER A 26 3.75 9.55 2.64
CA SER A 26 2.86 9.62 3.79
C SER A 26 2.28 8.23 4.10
N PRO A 27 2.15 7.86 5.38
CA PRO A 27 1.58 6.57 5.77
C PRO A 27 0.08 6.50 5.43
N LEU A 28 -0.38 5.36 4.92
CA LEU A 28 -1.81 5.09 4.65
C LEU A 28 -2.44 4.19 5.71
N GLY A 29 -1.65 3.32 6.35
CA GLY A 29 -2.13 2.43 7.40
C GLY A 29 -1.43 1.08 7.40
N ILE A 30 -1.98 0.15 8.18
CA ILE A 30 -1.45 -1.21 8.34
C ILE A 30 -2.56 -2.21 8.03
N ILE A 31 -2.31 -3.11 7.08
CA ILE A 31 -3.12 -4.31 6.88
C ILE A 31 -2.67 -5.35 7.91
N THR A 32 -3.57 -5.74 8.81
CA THR A 32 -3.34 -6.89 9.70
C THR A 32 -4.00 -8.13 9.12
N GLU A 33 -3.21 -9.01 8.52
CA GLU A 33 -3.66 -10.21 7.81
C GLU A 33 -2.49 -11.20 7.69
N LYS A 34 -2.77 -12.49 7.87
CA LYS A 34 -1.75 -13.56 7.75
C LYS A 34 -1.82 -14.29 6.42
N SER A 35 -2.99 -14.33 5.79
CA SER A 35 -3.14 -14.95 4.47
C SER A 35 -2.59 -14.03 3.39
N LEU A 36 -1.53 -14.47 2.70
CA LEU A 36 -0.92 -13.71 1.61
C LEU A 36 -1.95 -13.32 0.54
N GLY A 37 -2.85 -14.23 0.14
CA GLY A 37 -3.88 -13.94 -0.85
C GLY A 37 -4.80 -12.79 -0.42
N LYS A 38 -5.27 -12.82 0.84
CA LYS A 38 -6.11 -11.74 1.39
C LYS A 38 -5.34 -10.43 1.56
N THR A 39 -4.04 -10.49 1.89
CA THR A 39 -3.19 -9.29 1.95
C THR A 39 -3.07 -8.65 0.58
N VAL A 40 -2.84 -9.44 -0.49
CA VAL A 40 -2.77 -8.94 -1.87
C VAL A 40 -4.10 -8.33 -2.31
N GLU A 41 -5.24 -8.96 -2.01
CA GLU A 41 -6.57 -8.38 -2.29
C GLU A 41 -6.75 -7.01 -1.65
N LYS A 42 -6.36 -6.86 -0.38
CA LYS A 42 -6.42 -5.60 0.36
C LYS A 42 -5.47 -4.54 -0.22
N ILE A 43 -4.27 -4.94 -0.66
CA ILE A 43 -3.33 -4.05 -1.36
C ILE A 43 -3.94 -3.54 -2.67
N VAL A 44 -4.56 -4.43 -3.46
CA VAL A 44 -5.22 -4.05 -4.73
C VAL A 44 -6.38 -3.09 -4.49
N TYR A 45 -7.15 -3.30 -3.42
CA TYR A 45 -8.20 -2.36 -3.02
C TYR A 45 -7.62 -0.98 -2.69
N ALA A 46 -6.59 -0.91 -1.85
CA ALA A 46 -5.93 0.34 -1.51
C ALA A 46 -5.32 1.04 -2.73
N ALA A 47 -4.67 0.29 -3.63
CA ALA A 47 -4.11 0.84 -4.86
C ALA A 47 -5.17 1.50 -5.75
N LYS A 48 -6.38 0.92 -5.83
CA LYS A 48 -7.51 1.51 -6.57
C LYS A 48 -8.05 2.74 -5.85
N GLU A 49 -8.28 2.65 -4.54
CA GLU A 49 -8.83 3.74 -3.71
C GLU A 49 -7.94 4.99 -3.77
N TYR A 50 -6.63 4.81 -3.66
CA TYR A 50 -5.65 5.90 -3.69
C TYR A 50 -5.12 6.20 -5.10
N GLU A 51 -5.65 5.55 -6.13
CA GLU A 51 -5.29 5.71 -7.54
C GLU A 51 -3.77 5.59 -7.80
N ALA A 52 -3.13 4.63 -7.14
CA ALA A 52 -1.72 4.33 -7.34
C ALA A 52 -1.49 3.96 -8.82
N LYS A 53 -0.41 4.49 -9.39
CA LYS A 53 0.02 4.21 -10.78
C LYS A 53 1.16 3.20 -10.83
N MET A 54 1.78 2.92 -9.68
CA MET A 54 2.82 1.94 -9.46
C MET A 54 2.70 1.43 -8.00
N ILE A 55 3.07 0.17 -7.78
CA ILE A 55 3.15 -0.48 -6.47
C ILE A 55 4.56 -1.05 -6.33
#